data_AF-A0A272EMS5-F1
#
_entry.id   AF-A0A272EMS5-F1
#
_cell.length_a   1.000
_cell.length_b   1.000
_cell.length_c   1.000
_cell.angle_alpha   90.00
_cell.angle_beta   90.00
_cell.angle_gamma   90.00
#
_symmetry.space_group_name_H-M   'P 1'
#
loop_
_entity.id
_entity.type
_entity.pdbx_description
1 polymer ?
#
loop_
_entity_poly.entity_id
_entity_poly.type
_entity_poly.pdbx_seq_one_letter_code
_entity_poly.pdbx_strand_id
1 'polypeptide(L)'
;MRQGCVQGFATYMTGELFAVLAQHSILGRLFSTGVATSEQAQEAFVAGINVARDGGPGALSHQLFAVRTLGLTGRYPGSALKDYLSGLLIGNELVSGLARLHGAGQEQALILIGDGALCQRYEEALAVLGAFPAAVLGNTAPAGLFDFARAAGLLYTRLEESAS
;
A
#
# COMPACT_ATOMS: atom_id res chain seq x y z
N MET A 1 -7.36 -0.16 16.56
CA MET A 1 -8.66 0.04 17.25
C MET A 1 -8.61 -0.66 18.60
N ARG A 2 -9.40 -0.23 19.59
CA ARG A 2 -9.50 -0.90 20.89
C ARG A 2 -10.93 -0.83 21.40
N GLN A 3 -11.51 -1.98 21.76
CA GLN A 3 -12.88 -2.09 22.30
C GLN A 3 -13.93 -1.37 21.42
N GLY A 4 -13.85 -1.54 20.10
CA GLY A 4 -14.77 -0.91 19.15
C GLY A 4 -14.47 0.57 18.82
N CYS A 5 -13.44 1.17 19.42
CA CYS A 5 -13.08 2.58 19.18
C CYS A 5 -11.81 2.73 18.33
N VAL A 6 -11.82 3.70 17.41
CA VAL A 6 -10.63 4.15 16.68
C VAL A 6 -9.82 5.06 17.60
N GLN A 7 -8.59 4.65 17.93
CA GLN A 7 -7.70 5.41 18.84
C GLN A 7 -6.83 6.43 18.10
N GLY A 8 -6.72 6.28 16.77
CA GLY A 8 -5.93 7.14 15.91
C GLY A 8 -5.84 6.54 14.52
N PHE A 9 -5.55 7.37 13.54
CA PHE A 9 -5.28 6.96 12.17
C PHE A 9 -4.20 7.84 11.55
N ALA A 10 -3.62 7.36 10.46
CA ALA A 10 -2.67 8.07 9.64
C ALA A 10 -3.06 7.85 8.19
N THR A 11 -3.02 8.91 7.39
CA THR A 11 -3.26 8.81 5.96
C THR A 11 -1.95 9.07 5.22
N TYR A 12 -1.63 8.20 4.27
CA TYR A 12 -0.52 8.37 3.34
C TYR A 12 -1.09 8.47 1.94
N MET A 13 -0.65 9.48 1.18
CA MET A 13 -1.13 9.72 -0.19
C MET A 13 -0.34 8.90 -1.22
N THR A 14 0.06 7.68 -0.86
CA THR A 14 1.04 6.87 -1.61
C THR A 14 0.60 6.58 -3.04
N GLY A 15 -0.65 6.17 -3.22
CA GLY A 15 -1.21 5.91 -4.56
C GLY A 15 -1.34 7.17 -5.41
N GLU A 16 -1.76 8.28 -4.82
CA GLU A 16 -1.88 9.57 -5.53
C GLU A 16 -0.50 10.12 -5.92
N LEU A 17 0.46 10.09 -4.98
CA LEU A 17 1.83 10.53 -5.22
C LEU A 17 2.50 9.67 -6.30
N PHE A 18 2.27 8.35 -6.29
CA PHE A 18 2.71 7.46 -7.36
C PHE A 18 2.17 7.93 -8.71
N ALA A 19 0.85 8.15 -8.82
CA ALA A 19 0.22 8.57 -10.07
C ALA A 19 0.78 9.91 -10.59
N VAL A 20 0.87 10.92 -9.71
CA VAL A 20 1.41 12.24 -10.06
C VAL A 20 2.88 12.15 -10.49
N LEU A 21 3.71 11.39 -9.77
CA LEU A 21 5.12 11.24 -10.13
C LEU A 21 5.31 10.46 -11.43
N ALA A 22 4.51 9.44 -11.66
CA ALA A 22 4.57 8.61 -12.86
C ALA A 22 4.07 9.36 -14.11
N GLN A 23 3.06 10.22 -13.98
CA GLN A 23 2.37 10.81 -15.14
C GLN A 23 2.73 12.29 -15.37
N HIS A 24 3.07 13.02 -14.31
CA HIS A 24 3.20 14.48 -14.35
C HIS A 24 4.53 15.01 -13.83
N SER A 25 5.51 14.13 -13.55
CA SER A 25 6.85 14.54 -13.13
C SER A 25 7.95 14.14 -14.11
N ILE A 26 9.17 14.65 -13.86
CA ILE A 26 10.36 14.28 -14.63
C ILE A 26 10.73 12.79 -14.51
N LEU A 27 10.27 12.09 -13.46
CA LEU A 27 10.52 10.66 -13.26
C LEU A 27 9.83 9.83 -14.34
N GLY A 28 8.55 10.11 -14.58
CA GLY A 28 7.72 9.45 -15.60
C GLY A 28 8.29 9.50 -17.01
N ARG A 29 9.11 10.52 -17.34
CA ARG A 29 9.76 10.66 -18.65
C ARG A 29 10.80 9.57 -18.97
N LEU A 30 11.20 8.76 -17.99
CA LEU A 30 12.08 7.60 -18.23
C LEU A 30 11.30 6.29 -18.29
N PHE A 31 10.01 6.30 -17.98
CA PHE A 31 9.22 5.09 -18.00
C PHE A 31 8.98 4.71 -19.46
N SER A 32 9.34 3.47 -19.79
CA SER A 32 9.16 2.93 -21.13
C SER A 32 7.91 2.07 -21.18
N THR A 33 7.24 2.05 -22.33
CA THR A 33 6.09 1.17 -22.60
C THR A 33 6.50 -0.29 -22.82
N GLY A 34 7.80 -0.59 -22.83
CA GLY A 34 8.29 -1.97 -22.85
C GLY A 34 7.81 -2.77 -21.63
N VAL A 35 7.75 -4.09 -21.78
CA VAL A 35 7.39 -5.00 -20.69
C VAL A 35 8.67 -5.47 -20.02
N ALA A 36 8.85 -5.14 -18.74
CA ALA A 36 9.90 -5.74 -17.92
C ALA A 36 9.57 -7.23 -17.69
N THR A 37 10.58 -8.08 -17.55
CA THR A 37 10.30 -9.44 -17.08
C THR A 37 9.76 -9.40 -15.65
N SER A 38 9.03 -10.43 -15.23
CA SER A 38 8.52 -10.52 -13.87
C SER A 38 9.64 -10.43 -12.84
N GLU A 39 10.81 -11.03 -13.11
CA GLU A 39 11.98 -10.94 -12.23
C GLU A 39 12.52 -9.51 -12.13
N GLN A 40 12.64 -8.80 -13.26
CA GLN A 40 13.13 -7.41 -13.27
C GLN A 40 12.20 -6.47 -12.52
N ALA A 41 10.88 -6.64 -12.71
CA ALA A 41 9.88 -5.86 -11.99
C ALA A 41 9.96 -6.13 -10.49
N GLN A 42 10.10 -7.40 -10.09
CA GLN A 42 10.21 -7.78 -8.69
C GLN A 42 11.49 -7.28 -8.04
N GLU A 43 12.64 -7.43 -8.72
CA GLU A 43 13.92 -6.94 -8.23
C GLU A 43 13.88 -5.41 -8.03
N ALA A 44 13.32 -4.68 -9.00
CA ALA A 44 13.16 -3.23 -8.91
C ALA A 44 12.24 -2.83 -7.74
N PHE A 45 11.10 -3.52 -7.58
CA PHE A 45 10.17 -3.30 -6.46
C PHE A 45 10.84 -3.49 -5.10
N VAL A 46 11.52 -4.63 -4.90
CA VAL A 46 12.24 -4.95 -3.67
C VAL A 46 13.39 -3.97 -3.42
N ALA A 47 14.11 -3.54 -4.45
CA ALA A 47 15.15 -2.53 -4.33
C ALA A 47 14.60 -1.18 -3.82
N GLY A 48 13.45 -0.75 -4.33
CA GLY A 48 12.76 0.46 -3.84
C GLY A 48 12.39 0.36 -2.36
N ILE A 49 11.88 -0.80 -1.92
CA ILE A 49 11.53 -1.05 -0.51
C ILE A 49 12.78 -1.00 0.38
N ASN A 50 13.87 -1.65 -0.03
CA ASN A 50 15.13 -1.62 0.72
C ASN A 50 15.67 -0.20 0.87
N VAL A 51 15.62 0.61 -0.19
CA VAL A 51 16.02 2.02 -0.14
C VAL A 51 15.16 2.81 0.84
N ALA A 52 13.86 2.55 0.91
CA ALA A 52 12.97 3.17 1.89
C ALA A 52 13.32 2.76 3.33
N ARG A 53 13.53 1.45 3.58
CA ARG A 53 13.92 0.90 4.88
C ARG A 53 15.21 1.52 5.42
N ASP A 54 16.19 1.66 4.54
CA ASP A 54 17.51 2.17 4.88
C ASP A 54 17.52 3.73 4.89
N GLY A 55 16.40 4.35 4.51
CA GLY A 55 16.19 5.78 4.52
C GLY A 55 15.84 6.32 5.91
N GLY A 56 16.57 7.33 6.36
CA GLY A 56 16.23 8.07 7.58
C GLY A 56 15.13 9.13 7.37
N PRO A 57 14.73 9.84 8.44
CA PRO A 57 13.80 10.96 8.36
C PRO A 57 14.19 11.98 7.29
N GLY A 58 13.25 12.33 6.41
CA GLY A 58 13.46 13.31 5.35
C GLY A 58 14.13 12.78 4.07
N ALA A 59 14.45 11.48 3.99
CA ALA A 59 15.16 10.90 2.84
C ALA A 59 14.33 10.86 1.53
N LEU A 60 13.00 10.90 1.62
CA LEU A 60 12.10 10.64 0.49
C LEU A 60 12.40 11.52 -0.74
N SER A 61 12.62 12.82 -0.57
CA SER A 61 12.84 13.72 -1.71
C SER A 61 14.08 13.36 -2.53
N HIS A 62 15.18 13.03 -1.85
CA HIS A 62 16.41 12.55 -2.50
C HIS A 62 16.23 11.16 -3.12
N GLN A 63 15.54 10.24 -2.42
CA GLN A 63 15.25 8.90 -2.95
C GLN A 63 14.39 8.95 -4.22
N LEU A 64 13.41 9.85 -4.27
CA LEU A 64 12.59 10.09 -5.46
C LEU A 64 13.45 10.56 -6.64
N PHE A 65 14.42 11.45 -6.40
CA PHE A 65 15.34 11.86 -7.45
C PHE A 65 16.25 10.70 -7.92
N ALA A 66 16.59 9.75 -7.05
CA ALA A 66 17.37 8.57 -7.43
C ALA A 66 16.67 7.70 -8.48
N VAL A 67 15.33 7.68 -8.54
CA VAL A 67 14.58 6.98 -9.60
C VAL A 67 15.01 7.49 -10.99
N ARG A 68 15.23 8.80 -11.14
CA ARG A 68 15.71 9.41 -12.38
C ARG A 68 17.12 8.94 -12.72
N THR A 69 18.03 8.99 -11.73
CA THR A 69 19.44 8.68 -11.97
C THR A 69 19.64 7.20 -12.31
N LEU A 70 18.88 6.30 -11.67
CA LEU A 70 18.87 4.88 -11.98
C LEU A 70 18.46 4.58 -13.43
N GLY A 71 17.46 5.30 -13.95
CA GLY A 71 17.06 5.17 -15.35
C GLY A 71 18.09 5.74 -16.32
N LEU A 72 18.64 6.93 -16.04
CA LEU A 72 19.63 7.58 -16.92
C LEU A 72 20.97 6.83 -16.99
N THR A 73 21.35 6.16 -15.90
CA THR A 73 22.57 5.34 -15.84
C THR A 73 22.37 3.93 -16.39
N GLY A 74 21.14 3.56 -16.78
CA GLY A 74 20.82 2.24 -17.30
C GLY A 74 20.85 1.11 -16.26
N ARG A 75 20.90 1.45 -14.96
CA ARG A 75 20.90 0.45 -13.87
C ARG A 75 19.59 -0.30 -13.77
N TYR A 76 18.47 0.35 -14.12
CA TYR A 76 17.19 -0.30 -14.36
C TYR A 76 16.65 0.10 -15.74
N PRO A 77 16.03 -0.83 -16.48
CA PRO A 77 15.32 -0.48 -17.69
C PRO A 77 14.10 0.38 -17.35
N GLY A 78 13.73 1.27 -18.27
CA GLY A 78 12.57 2.16 -18.10
C GLY A 78 11.26 1.43 -17.80
N SER A 79 11.12 0.17 -18.23
CA SER A 79 9.98 -0.69 -17.97
C SER A 79 9.87 -1.18 -16.52
N ALA A 80 10.98 -1.23 -15.77
CA ALA A 80 11.03 -1.66 -14.36
C ALA A 80 11.06 -0.48 -13.38
N LEU A 81 11.37 0.75 -13.83
CA LEU A 81 11.44 1.93 -12.97
C LEU A 81 10.11 2.26 -12.27
N LYS A 82 8.96 1.92 -12.87
CA LYS A 82 7.65 2.10 -12.23
C LYS A 82 7.53 1.21 -10.98
N ASP A 83 8.04 -0.02 -11.04
CA ASP A 83 7.98 -0.97 -9.94
C ASP A 83 8.95 -0.55 -8.84
N TYR A 84 10.13 -0.03 -9.20
CA TYR A 84 11.03 0.63 -8.24
C TYR A 84 10.36 1.80 -7.52
N LEU A 85 9.71 2.73 -8.25
CA LEU A 85 9.00 3.86 -7.65
C LEU A 85 7.86 3.39 -6.72
N SER A 86 7.10 2.38 -7.14
CA SER A 86 6.04 1.77 -6.33
C SER A 86 6.60 1.21 -5.02
N GLY A 87 7.67 0.41 -5.09
CA GLY A 87 8.32 -0.17 -3.92
C GLY A 87 8.89 0.89 -2.98
N LEU A 88 9.47 1.97 -3.52
CA LEU A 88 10.00 3.08 -2.73
C LEU A 88 8.90 3.80 -1.94
N LEU A 89 7.76 4.08 -2.58
CA LEU A 89 6.65 4.80 -1.97
C LEU A 89 5.93 3.94 -0.92
N ILE A 90 5.59 2.68 -1.26
CA ILE A 90 4.99 1.72 -0.32
C ILE A 90 5.95 1.46 0.85
N GLY A 91 7.25 1.30 0.57
CA GLY A 91 8.26 1.11 1.60
C GLY A 91 8.32 2.28 2.58
N ASN A 92 8.30 3.53 2.10
CA ASN A 92 8.32 4.72 2.97
C ASN A 92 7.06 4.80 3.85
N GLU A 93 5.88 4.50 3.27
CA GLU A 93 4.63 4.40 4.04
C GLU A 93 4.74 3.35 5.14
N LEU A 94 5.18 2.13 4.80
CA LEU A 94 5.24 1.02 5.74
C LEU A 94 6.27 1.25 6.84
N VAL A 95 7.45 1.79 6.53
CA VAL A 95 8.47 2.16 7.54
C VAL A 95 7.88 3.15 8.54
N SER A 96 7.19 4.19 8.06
CA SER A 96 6.53 5.18 8.92
C SER A 96 5.37 4.57 9.72
N GLY A 97 4.55 3.72 9.10
CA GLY A 97 3.42 3.04 9.75
C GLY A 97 3.86 2.07 10.84
N LEU A 98 4.87 1.24 10.57
CA LEU A 98 5.43 0.28 11.52
C LEU A 98 6.11 0.97 12.69
N ALA A 99 6.84 2.07 12.46
CA ALA A 99 7.41 2.87 13.53
C ALA A 99 6.33 3.42 14.49
N ARG A 100 5.18 3.86 13.96
CA ARG A 100 4.04 4.30 14.77
C ARG A 100 3.40 3.16 15.55
N LEU A 101 3.27 1.98 14.96
CA LEU A 101 2.77 0.77 15.63
C LEU A 101 3.67 0.37 16.80
N HIS A 102 4.99 0.29 16.58
CA HIS A 102 5.95 -0.07 17.63
C HIS A 102 6.02 0.99 18.74
N GLY A 103 5.99 2.28 18.39
CA GLY A 103 6.02 3.38 19.36
C GLY A 103 4.80 3.43 20.28
N ALA A 104 3.67 2.83 19.88
CA ALA A 104 2.48 2.71 20.71
C ALA A 104 2.59 1.61 21.79
N GLY A 105 3.67 0.83 21.82
CA GLY A 105 3.93 -0.18 22.85
C GLY A 105 2.93 -1.34 22.88
N GLN A 106 2.28 -1.64 21.76
CA GLN A 106 1.24 -2.67 21.69
C GLN A 106 1.53 -3.69 20.58
N GLU A 107 1.45 -4.97 20.91
CA GLU A 107 1.32 -6.07 19.94
C GLU A 107 -0.09 -6.06 19.33
N GLN A 108 -0.38 -5.07 18.48
CA GLN A 108 -1.59 -5.07 17.67
C GLN A 108 -1.35 -5.87 16.39
N ALA A 109 -2.22 -6.84 16.14
CA ALA A 109 -2.21 -7.60 14.90
C ALA A 109 -2.39 -6.64 13.71
N LEU A 110 -1.45 -6.69 12.77
CA LEU A 110 -1.53 -5.94 11.52
C LEU A 110 -2.57 -6.61 10.61
N ILE A 111 -3.51 -5.84 10.06
CA ILE A 111 -4.53 -6.33 9.14
C ILE A 111 -4.48 -5.48 7.88
N LEU A 112 -4.43 -6.13 6.72
CA LEU A 112 -4.56 -5.45 5.43
C LEU A 112 -6.02 -5.52 4.97
N ILE A 113 -6.53 -4.41 4.45
CA ILE A 113 -7.89 -4.30 3.93
C ILE A 113 -7.82 -3.56 2.60
N GLY A 114 -8.28 -4.17 1.52
CA GLY A 114 -8.24 -3.52 0.22
C GLY A 114 -8.50 -4.43 -0.96
N ASP A 115 -8.14 -3.93 -2.15
CA ASP A 115 -8.13 -4.70 -3.38
C ASP A 115 -7.06 -5.79 -3.33
N GLY A 116 -7.36 -6.99 -3.86
CA GLY A 116 -6.47 -8.15 -3.75
C GLY A 116 -5.08 -7.95 -4.37
N ALA A 117 -5.00 -7.30 -5.53
CA ALA A 117 -3.72 -7.07 -6.20
C ALA A 117 -2.87 -6.04 -5.44
N LEU A 118 -3.52 -5.03 -4.84
CA LEU A 118 -2.83 -4.06 -4.01
C LEU A 118 -2.39 -4.68 -2.67
N CYS A 119 -3.27 -5.45 -2.02
CA CYS A 119 -2.94 -6.18 -0.81
C CYS A 119 -1.72 -7.08 -1.01
N GLN A 120 -1.65 -7.82 -2.12
CA GLN A 120 -0.49 -8.64 -2.45
C GLN A 120 0.81 -7.82 -2.49
N ARG A 121 0.82 -6.65 -3.13
CA ARG A 121 2.00 -5.76 -3.14
C ARG A 121 2.40 -5.28 -1.75
N TYR A 122 1.42 -5.00 -0.88
CA TYR A 122 1.69 -4.63 0.51
C TYR A 122 2.20 -5.80 1.34
N GLU A 123 1.68 -7.01 1.14
CA GLU A 123 2.19 -8.24 1.79
C GLU A 123 3.65 -8.50 1.42
N GLU A 124 3.99 -8.41 0.14
CA GLU A 124 5.37 -8.56 -0.33
C GLU A 124 6.30 -7.52 0.29
N ALA A 125 5.88 -6.26 0.33
CA ALA A 125 6.66 -5.18 0.94
C ALA A 125 6.83 -5.38 2.46
N LEU A 126 5.77 -5.78 3.16
CA LEU A 126 5.81 -6.11 4.59
C LEU A 126 6.78 -7.27 4.87
N ALA A 127 6.76 -8.32 4.06
CA ALA A 127 7.66 -9.46 4.19
C ALA A 127 9.14 -9.04 4.05
N VAL A 128 9.46 -8.15 3.11
CA VAL A 128 10.82 -7.56 2.98
C VAL A 128 11.22 -6.75 4.22
N LEU A 129 10.24 -6.12 4.89
CA LEU A 129 10.45 -5.37 6.14
C LEU A 129 10.36 -6.25 7.41
N GLY A 130 10.16 -7.56 7.26
CA GLY A 130 10.08 -8.50 8.39
C GLY A 130 8.77 -8.43 9.18
N ALA A 131 7.71 -7.86 8.61
CA ALA A 131 6.38 -7.78 9.20
C ALA A 131 5.41 -8.69 8.43
N PHE A 132 4.45 -9.28 9.15
CA PHE A 132 3.47 -10.19 8.56
C PHE A 132 2.06 -9.82 9.04
N PRO A 133 1.13 -9.51 8.13
CA PRO A 133 -0.25 -9.25 8.51
C PRO A 133 -0.90 -10.54 9.03
N ALA A 134 -1.70 -10.43 10.08
CA ALA A 134 -2.47 -11.53 10.65
C ALA A 134 -3.68 -11.90 9.79
N ALA A 135 -4.16 -10.97 8.96
CA ALA A 135 -5.26 -11.20 8.02
C ALA A 135 -5.19 -10.22 6.85
N VAL A 136 -5.69 -10.67 5.71
CA VAL A 136 -5.98 -9.86 4.52
C VAL A 136 -7.47 -9.95 4.24
N LEU A 137 -8.14 -8.81 4.24
CA LEU A 137 -9.56 -8.69 4.00
C LEU A 137 -9.78 -7.96 2.68
N GLY A 138 -10.75 -8.45 1.90
CA GLY A 138 -11.20 -7.76 0.70
C GLY A 138 -12.07 -6.55 1.02
N ASN A 139 -13.10 -6.33 0.19
CA ASN A 139 -14.05 -5.26 0.41
C ASN A 139 -14.93 -5.51 1.65
N THR A 140 -14.64 -4.82 2.76
CA THR A 140 -15.39 -4.90 4.02
C THR A 140 -16.58 -3.94 4.07
N ALA A 141 -16.71 -3.02 3.11
CA ALA A 141 -17.77 -2.02 3.11
C ALA A 141 -19.20 -2.62 3.09
N PRO A 142 -19.52 -3.69 2.33
CA PRO A 142 -20.85 -4.28 2.34
C PRO A 142 -21.28 -4.79 3.72
N ALA A 143 -20.38 -5.49 4.43
CA ALA A 143 -20.65 -5.98 5.78
C ALA A 143 -20.85 -4.82 6.76
N GLY A 144 -19.99 -3.80 6.70
CA GLY A 144 -20.12 -2.60 7.54
C GLY A 144 -21.42 -1.83 7.28
N LEU A 145 -21.83 -1.68 6.02
CA LEU A 145 -23.11 -1.05 5.66
C LEU A 145 -24.31 -1.86 6.14
N PHE A 146 -24.24 -3.20 6.07
CA PHE A 146 -25.28 -4.07 6.60
C PHE A 146 -25.42 -3.95 8.13
N ASP A 147 -24.29 -3.99 8.85
CA ASP A 147 -24.28 -3.82 10.31
C ASP A 147 -24.79 -2.44 10.73
N PHE A 148 -24.44 -1.40 9.97
CA PHE A 148 -24.97 -0.05 10.13
C PHE A 148 -26.48 -0.02 9.92
N ALA A 149 -26.99 -0.60 8.83
CA ALA A 149 -28.42 -0.66 8.53
C ALA A 149 -29.19 -1.42 9.61
N ARG A 150 -28.63 -2.53 10.13
CA ARG A 150 -29.20 -3.29 11.25
C ARG A 150 -29.30 -2.42 12.52
N ALA A 151 -28.21 -1.75 12.89
CA ALA A 151 -28.17 -0.90 14.07
C ALA A 151 -29.11 0.31 13.96
N ALA A 152 -29.32 0.82 12.75
CA ALA A 152 -30.23 1.93 12.45
C ALA A 152 -31.70 1.50 12.29
N GLY A 153 -32.03 0.20 12.36
CA GLY A 153 -33.39 -0.30 12.17
C GLY A 153 -33.90 -0.21 10.73
N LEU A 154 -32.99 -0.17 9.74
CA LEU A 154 -33.30 -0.01 8.31
C LEU A 154 -33.48 -1.34 7.57
N LEU A 155 -33.40 -2.48 8.26
CA LEU A 155 -33.62 -3.80 7.68
C LEU A 155 -35.11 -4.15 7.73
N TYR A 156 -35.76 -4.21 6.57
CA TYR A 156 -37.11 -4.76 6.45
C TYR A 156 -37.04 -6.28 6.45
N THR A 157 -37.61 -6.94 7.46
CA THR A 157 -37.91 -8.37 7.40
C THR A 157 -39.03 -8.54 6.38
N ARG A 158 -38.77 -9.25 5.27
CA ARG A 158 -39.82 -9.58 4.31
C ARG A 158 -40.82 -10.49 5.05
N LEU A 159 -42.03 -9.99 5.33
CA LEU A 159 -43.13 -10.82 5.83
C LEU A 159 -43.35 -11.94 4.80
N GLU A 160 -43.31 -13.19 5.26
CA GLU A 160 -43.64 -14.36 4.45
C GLU A 160 -45.04 -14.16 3.85
N GLU A 161 -45.14 -14.14 2.53
CA GLU A 161 -46.39 -14.41 1.82
C GLU A 161 -46.82 -15.83 2.20
N SER A 162 -47.59 -15.90 3.29
CA SER A 162 -48.36 -17.09 3.66
C SER A 162 -49.37 -17.34 2.55
N ALA A 163 -49.29 -18.56 2.03
CA ALA A 163 -50.17 -19.18 1.06
C ALA A 163 -51.64 -18.73 1.13
N SER A 164 -52.23 -18.55 -0.05
CA SER A 164 -53.61 -18.98 -0.30
C SER A 164 -53.76 -19.52 -1.71
#